data_AF-Q6HMN4-F1
#
_entry.id   AF-Q6HMN4-F1
#
_cell.length_a   1.000
_cell.length_b   1.000
_cell.length_c   1.000
_cell.angle_alpha   90.00
_cell.angle_beta   90.00
_cell.angle_gamma   90.00
#
_symmetry.space_group_name_H-M   'P 1'
#
loop_
_entity.id
_entity.type
_entity.pdbx_description
1 polymer ?
#
loop_
_entity_poly.entity_id
_entity_poly.type
_entity_poly.pdbx_seq_one_letter_code
_entity_poly.pdbx_strand_id
1 'polypeptide(L)'
;MSCSFQRNKNKKLSLIIYGREKDIVRKNKLTATEKKLYKVRYSTIERSFADAKELHGYRYARFRGLKSVQMQAYLTATCQNVKKIALHLTQKDLVDGYFSKFYYFMLLSFPKIKKITECWEP
;
A
#
# COMPACT_ATOMS: atom_id res chain seq x y z
N MET A 1 20.57 53.75 -6.42
CA MET A 1 20.39 52.44 -5.74
C MET A 1 21.04 51.37 -6.61
N SER A 2 22.25 50.90 -6.28
CA SER A 2 22.96 49.87 -7.06
C SER A 2 22.75 48.49 -6.43
N CYS A 3 22.01 47.62 -7.11
CA CYS A 3 21.88 46.21 -6.73
C CYS A 3 23.02 45.42 -7.38
N SER A 4 23.91 44.85 -6.58
CA SER A 4 25.00 43.99 -7.06
C SER A 4 24.50 42.55 -7.21
N PHE A 5 24.37 42.07 -8.45
CA PHE A 5 24.15 40.66 -8.74
C PHE A 5 25.43 39.88 -8.48
N GLN A 6 25.58 39.31 -7.27
CA GLN A 6 26.70 38.41 -6.95
C GLN A 6 26.56 37.10 -7.72
N ARG A 7 27.42 36.89 -8.74
CA ARG A 7 27.62 35.59 -9.38
C ARG A 7 28.42 34.69 -8.46
N ASN A 8 27.73 33.89 -7.65
CA ASN A 8 28.37 32.79 -6.92
C ASN A 8 28.88 31.74 -7.93
N LYS A 9 30.20 31.65 -8.12
CA LYS A 9 30.88 30.67 -9.02
C LYS A 9 30.93 29.24 -8.45
N ASN A 10 30.54 29.05 -7.19
CA ASN A 10 30.70 27.78 -6.49
C ASN A 10 29.40 26.97 -6.50
N LYS A 11 29.37 25.87 -7.26
CA LYS A 11 28.29 24.88 -7.21
C LYS A 11 28.37 24.13 -5.87
N LYS A 12 27.45 24.41 -4.94
CA LYS A 12 27.25 23.57 -3.74
C LYS A 12 26.48 22.30 -4.12
N LEU A 13 27.13 21.15 -4.04
CA LEU A 13 26.49 19.84 -4.19
C LEU A 13 26.20 19.27 -2.80
N SER A 14 24.93 19.22 -2.40
CA SER A 14 24.49 18.52 -1.20
C SER A 14 24.21 17.05 -1.53
N LEU A 15 25.09 16.15 -1.10
CA LEU A 15 24.88 14.71 -1.23
C LEU A 15 24.05 14.21 -0.05
N ILE A 16 22.81 13.83 -0.31
CA ILE A 16 21.96 13.11 0.64
C ILE A 16 22.53 11.70 0.78
N ILE A 17 22.54 11.12 1.99
CA ILE A 17 23.08 9.77 2.28
C ILE A 17 22.61 8.73 1.26
N TYR A 18 21.35 8.83 0.80
CA TYR A 18 20.73 7.93 -0.17
C TYR A 18 20.74 8.44 -1.63
N GLY A 19 21.61 9.39 -1.96
CA GLY A 19 21.64 10.04 -3.27
C GLY A 19 22.05 9.09 -4.38
N ARG A 20 23.09 8.28 -4.14
CA ARG A 20 23.63 7.34 -5.14
C ARG A 20 22.62 6.25 -5.48
N GLU A 21 21.94 5.71 -4.48
CA GLU A 21 20.93 4.67 -4.62
C GLU A 21 19.73 5.21 -5.40
N LYS A 22 19.30 6.45 -5.13
CA LYS A 22 18.26 7.14 -5.92
C LYS A 22 18.65 7.29 -7.39
N ASP A 23 19.91 7.59 -7.68
CA ASP A 23 20.40 7.72 -9.05
C ASP A 23 20.48 6.38 -9.80
N ILE A 24 20.84 5.30 -9.10
CA ILE A 24 20.78 3.93 -9.65
C ILE A 24 19.34 3.58 -10.01
N VAL A 25 18.38 3.80 -9.09
CA VAL A 25 16.97 3.54 -9.35
C VAL A 25 16.44 4.39 -10.53
N ARG A 26 16.86 5.65 -10.65
CA ARG A 26 16.49 6.51 -11.80
C ARG A 26 16.98 5.93 -13.13
N LYS A 27 18.24 5.46 -13.17
CA LYS A 27 18.79 4.82 -14.38
C LYS A 27 18.05 3.53 -14.71
N ASN A 28 17.77 2.71 -13.70
CA ASN A 28 17.06 1.44 -13.89
C ASN A 28 15.64 1.65 -14.43
N LYS A 29 14.92 2.71 -14.02
CA LYS A 29 13.57 3.03 -14.53
C LYS A 29 13.50 3.22 -16.04
N LEU A 30 14.62 3.60 -16.67
CA LEU A 30 14.69 3.83 -18.11
C LEU A 30 14.77 2.52 -18.91
N THR A 31 15.14 1.41 -18.26
CA THR A 31 15.24 0.09 -18.89
C THR A 31 13.88 -0.42 -19.36
N ALA A 32 13.87 -1.21 -20.43
CA ALA A 32 12.62 -1.75 -20.99
C ALA A 32 11.89 -2.67 -20.01
N THR A 33 12.62 -3.43 -19.20
CA THR A 33 12.09 -4.31 -18.16
C THR A 33 11.40 -3.53 -17.06
N GLU A 34 12.04 -2.49 -16.51
CA GLU A 34 11.42 -1.67 -15.47
C GLU A 34 10.23 -0.86 -15.99
N LYS A 35 10.25 -0.39 -17.24
CA LYS A 35 9.08 0.26 -17.86
C LYS A 35 7.87 -0.68 -17.91
N LYS A 36 8.08 -1.96 -18.24
CA LYS A 36 7.01 -2.97 -18.19
C LYS A 36 6.55 -3.23 -16.76
N LEU A 37 7.49 -3.42 -15.84
CA LEU A 37 7.18 -3.65 -14.42
C LEU A 37 6.41 -2.47 -13.81
N TYR A 38 6.79 -1.23 -14.14
CA TYR A 38 6.15 -0.02 -13.68
C TYR A 38 4.66 0.01 -14.06
N LYS A 39 4.30 -0.40 -15.28
CA LYS A 39 2.89 -0.53 -15.70
C LYS A 39 2.13 -1.57 -14.88
N VAL A 40 2.75 -2.70 -14.54
CA VAL A 40 2.13 -3.75 -13.71
C VAL A 40 1.96 -3.29 -12.26
N ARG A 41 2.88 -2.50 -11.74
CA ARG A 41 2.79 -1.96 -10.37
C ARG A 41 1.56 -1.09 -10.17
N TYR A 42 1.15 -0.33 -11.18
CA TYR A 42 -0.09 0.44 -11.14
C TYR A 42 -1.30 -0.44 -10.83
N SER A 43 -1.44 -1.58 -11.52
CA SER A 43 -2.60 -2.45 -11.34
C SER A 43 -2.54 -3.33 -10.08
N THR A 44 -1.34 -3.62 -9.56
CA THR A 44 -1.16 -4.51 -8.40
C THR A 44 -0.86 -3.77 -7.10
N ILE A 45 0.19 -2.95 -7.10
CA ILE A 45 0.66 -2.27 -5.88
C ILE A 45 -0.29 -1.12 -5.53
N GLU A 46 -0.64 -0.25 -6.48
CA GLU A 46 -1.49 0.89 -6.17
C GLU A 46 -2.90 0.46 -5.80
N ARG A 47 -3.42 -0.60 -6.42
CA ARG A 47 -4.70 -1.21 -6.02
C ARG A 47 -4.64 -1.78 -4.59
N SER A 48 -3.57 -2.48 -4.22
CA SER A 48 -3.39 -2.96 -2.84
C SER A 48 -3.33 -1.82 -1.81
N PHE A 49 -2.68 -0.70 -2.16
CA PHE A 49 -2.65 0.48 -1.31
C PHE A 49 -4.00 1.18 -1.22
N ALA A 50 -4.75 1.25 -2.33
CA ALA A 50 -6.12 1.77 -2.33
C ALA A 50 -7.02 0.94 -1.42
N ASP A 51 -6.97 -0.39 -1.51
CA ASP A 51 -7.71 -1.30 -0.65
C ASP A 51 -7.31 -1.13 0.82
N ALA A 52 -6.01 -0.99 1.11
CA ALA A 52 -5.54 -0.72 2.47
C ALA A 52 -6.06 0.62 3.01
N LYS A 53 -6.14 1.63 2.15
CA LYS A 53 -6.62 2.96 2.51
C LYS A 53 -8.09 2.96 2.88
N GLU A 54 -8.93 2.32 2.07
CA GLU A 54 -10.38 2.32 2.25
C GLU A 54 -10.84 1.25 3.25
N LEU A 55 -10.34 0.01 3.16
CA LEU A 55 -10.84 -1.12 3.95
C LEU A 55 -10.12 -1.29 5.30
N HIS A 56 -8.89 -0.82 5.44
CA HIS A 56 -8.08 -1.00 6.64
C HIS A 56 -7.79 0.30 7.40
N GLY A 57 -8.46 1.39 6.98
CA GLY A 57 -8.51 2.64 7.72
C GLY A 57 -7.21 3.43 7.71
N TYR A 58 -6.41 3.38 6.63
CA TYR A 58 -5.20 4.20 6.51
C TYR A 58 -5.49 5.66 6.12
N ARG A 59 -6.75 6.07 5.98
CA ARG A 59 -7.10 7.50 5.81
C ARG A 59 -6.65 8.35 7.00
N TYR A 60 -6.63 7.76 8.20
CA TYR A 60 -6.23 8.43 9.43
C TYR A 60 -5.34 7.51 10.26
N ALA A 61 -4.38 8.10 10.99
CA ALA A 61 -3.61 7.36 11.97
C ALA A 61 -4.52 6.99 13.16
N ARG A 62 -4.90 5.71 13.27
CA ARG A 62 -5.78 5.22 14.35
C ARG A 62 -5.05 5.15 15.70
N PHE A 63 -3.74 4.91 15.66
CA PHE A 63 -2.90 4.82 16.86
C PHE A 63 -1.97 6.03 16.97
N ARG A 64 -1.58 6.37 18.20
CA ARG A 64 -0.62 7.45 18.49
C ARG A 64 0.80 6.90 18.64
N GLY A 65 1.74 7.49 17.90
CA GLY A 65 3.15 7.13 17.93
C GLY A 65 3.59 6.27 16.74
N LEU A 66 4.86 6.40 16.37
CA LEU A 66 5.42 5.77 15.17
C LEU A 66 5.31 4.23 15.23
N LYS A 67 5.70 3.63 16.36
CA LYS A 67 5.75 2.17 16.53
C LYS A 67 4.37 1.53 16.39
N SER A 68 3.33 2.14 16.93
CA SER A 68 1.98 1.59 16.86
C SER A 68 1.37 1.70 15.46
N VAL A 69 1.61 2.82 14.76
CA VAL A 69 1.19 2.96 13.36
C VAL A 69 1.94 1.97 12.47
N GLN A 70 3.23 1.75 12.73
CA GLN A 70 4.02 0.73 12.03
C GLN A 70 3.47 -0.68 12.25
N MET A 71 3.13 -1.05 13.49
CA MET A 71 2.51 -2.35 13.77
C MET A 71 1.20 -2.55 13.01
N GLN A 72 0.31 -1.55 12.99
CA GLN A 72 -0.92 -1.59 12.18
C GLN A 72 -0.58 -1.80 10.71
N ALA A 73 0.43 -1.09 10.20
CA ALA A 73 0.84 -1.17 8.81
C ALA A 73 1.32 -2.58 8.44
N TYR A 74 2.16 -3.17 9.30
CA TYR A 74 2.72 -4.50 9.08
C TYR A 74 1.67 -5.60 9.18
N LEU A 75 0.82 -5.58 10.20
CA LEU A 75 -0.22 -6.59 10.37
C LEU A 75 -1.20 -6.60 9.18
N THR A 76 -1.63 -5.42 8.75
CA THR A 76 -2.52 -5.27 7.60
C THR A 76 -1.88 -5.79 6.32
N ALA A 77 -0.62 -5.41 6.06
CA ALA A 77 0.11 -5.88 4.89
C ALA A 77 0.28 -7.41 4.91
N THR A 78 0.58 -8.00 6.07
CA THR A 78 0.65 -9.46 6.24
C THR A 78 -0.66 -10.14 5.89
N CYS A 79 -1.79 -9.64 6.42
CA CYS A 79 -3.11 -10.17 6.10
C CYS A 79 -3.43 -10.09 4.60
N GLN A 80 -3.14 -8.96 3.95
CA GLN A 80 -3.33 -8.80 2.50
C GLN A 80 -2.46 -9.76 1.69
N ASN A 81 -1.19 -9.95 2.09
CA ASN A 81 -0.28 -10.87 1.44
C ASN A 81 -0.74 -12.33 1.58
N VAL A 82 -1.17 -12.75 2.77
CA VAL A 82 -1.72 -14.09 3.01
C VAL A 82 -2.96 -14.33 2.16
N LYS A 83 -3.90 -13.36 2.11
CA LYS A 83 -5.08 -13.44 1.24
C LYS A 83 -4.69 -13.62 -0.23
N LYS A 84 -3.69 -12.87 -0.70
CA LYS A 84 -3.21 -12.94 -2.07
C LYS A 84 -2.57 -14.30 -2.38
N ILE A 85 -1.75 -14.84 -1.47
CA ILE A 85 -1.16 -16.18 -1.61
C ILE A 85 -2.25 -17.25 -1.68
N ALA A 86 -3.22 -17.21 -0.76
CA ALA A 86 -4.34 -18.15 -0.75
C ALA A 86 -5.11 -18.13 -2.08
N LEU A 87 -5.46 -16.94 -2.59
CA LEU A 87 -6.15 -16.79 -3.87
C LEU A 87 -5.33 -17.32 -5.05
N HIS A 88 -4.01 -17.10 -5.05
CA HIS A 88 -3.15 -17.62 -6.11
C HIS A 88 -3.00 -19.14 -6.05
N LEU A 89 -2.96 -19.74 -4.86
CA LEU A 89 -2.89 -21.20 -4.70
C LEU A 89 -4.20 -21.86 -5.13
N THR A 90 -5.35 -21.27 -4.81
CA THR A 90 -6.65 -21.77 -5.26
C THR A 90 -6.84 -21.65 -6.77
N GLN A 91 -6.34 -20.56 -7.39
CA GLN A 91 -6.40 -20.40 -8.86
C GLN A 91 -5.54 -21.40 -9.62
N LYS A 92 -4.55 -21.99 -8.96
CA LYS A 92 -3.65 -23.00 -9.55
C LYS A 92 -4.10 -24.43 -9.26
N ASP A 93 -5.28 -24.61 -8.66
CA ASP A 93 -5.84 -25.90 -8.23
C ASP A 93 -4.89 -26.72 -7.33
N LEU A 94 -3.97 -26.03 -6.63
CA LEU A 94 -3.00 -26.68 -5.73
C LEU A 94 -3.57 -26.96 -4.34
N VAL A 95 -4.68 -26.33 -4.00
CA VAL A 95 -5.36 -26.45 -2.72
C VAL A 95 -6.86 -26.42 -2.99
N ASP A 96 -7.59 -27.43 -2.50
CA ASP A 96 -9.05 -27.44 -2.56
C ASP A 96 -9.62 -26.19 -1.88
N GLY A 97 -10.51 -25.48 -2.57
CA GLY A 97 -11.11 -24.25 -2.08
C GLY A 97 -12.07 -24.47 -0.90
N TYR A 98 -11.54 -24.66 0.31
CA TYR A 98 -12.34 -24.75 1.55
C TYR A 98 -13.15 -23.46 1.84
N PHE A 99 -12.86 -22.36 1.14
CA PHE A 99 -13.52 -21.07 1.29
C PHE A 99 -15.04 -21.13 1.03
N SER A 100 -15.48 -22.02 0.13
CA SER A 100 -16.92 -22.20 -0.17
C SER A 100 -17.68 -22.75 1.05
N LYS A 101 -17.20 -23.84 1.68
CA LYS A 101 -17.84 -24.44 2.87
C LYS A 101 -17.82 -23.49 4.08
N PHE A 102 -16.73 -22.74 4.28
CA PHE A 102 -16.60 -21.82 5.41
C PHE A 102 -17.54 -20.62 5.33
N TYR A 103 -17.75 -20.06 4.12
CA TYR A 103 -18.65 -18.93 3.91
C TYR A 103 -20.12 -19.32 4.18
N TYR A 104 -20.55 -20.50 3.73
CA TYR A 104 -21.89 -21.02 4.02
C TYR A 104 -22.09 -21.36 5.51
N PHE A 105 -21.06 -21.84 6.21
CA PHE A 105 -21.12 -22.12 7.65
C PHE A 105 -21.20 -20.84 8.51
N MET A 106 -20.45 -19.78 8.15
CA MET A 106 -20.56 -18.45 8.77
C MET A 106 -21.92 -17.79 8.50
N LEU A 107 -22.46 -17.90 7.28
CA LEU A 107 -23.79 -17.36 6.92
C LEU A 107 -24.95 -18.00 7.70
N LEU A 108 -24.80 -19.25 8.14
CA LEU A 108 -25.79 -19.95 8.96
C LEU A 108 -25.70 -19.62 10.47
N SER A 109 -24.57 -19.07 10.93
CA SER A 109 -24.32 -18.84 12.37
C SER A 109 -24.50 -17.40 12.84
N PHE A 110 -24.56 -16.42 11.92
CA PHE A 110 -24.78 -15.01 12.26
C PHE A 110 -26.15 -14.53 11.75
N PRO A 111 -27.22 -14.55 12.58
CA PRO A 111 -28.46 -13.87 12.22
C PRO A 111 -28.15 -12.38 11.98
N LYS A 112 -28.71 -11.83 10.90
CA LYS A 112 -28.58 -10.43 10.48
C LYS A 112 -28.56 -9.49 11.70
N ILE A 113 -27.42 -8.85 11.97
CA ILE A 113 -27.37 -7.70 12.87
C ILE A 113 -28.29 -6.65 12.25
N LYS A 114 -29.42 -6.37 12.90
CA LYS A 114 -30.36 -5.31 12.52
C LYS A 114 -29.55 -4.01 12.39
N LYS A 115 -29.72 -3.32 11.25
CA LYS A 115 -29.21 -1.96 11.05
C LYS A 115 -29.71 -1.08 12.20
N ILE A 116 -28.81 -0.62 13.06
CA ILE A 116 -29.06 0.57 13.86
C ILE A 116 -28.86 1.74 12.90
N THR A 117 -29.97 2.27 12.40
CA THR A 117 -30.03 3.62 11.85
C THR A 117 -29.93 4.57 13.02
N GLU A 118 -28.73 5.07 13.30
CA GLU A 118 -28.59 6.30 14.09
C GLU A 118 -28.02 7.39 13.20
N CYS A 119 -28.81 8.45 13.15
CA CYS A 119 -28.68 9.63 12.33
C CYS A 119 -27.31 10.27 12.48
N TRP A 120 -26.71 10.59 11.33
CA TRP A 120 -25.70 11.64 11.24
C TRP A 120 -26.10 12.56 10.09
N GLU A 121 -26.81 13.63 10.44
CA GLU A 121 -26.75 14.94 9.81
C GLU A 121 -27.01 15.99 10.92
N PRO A 122 -26.39 17.18 10.88
CA PRO A 122 -25.29 17.67 10.03
C PRO A 122 -23.92 17.69 10.73
#